data_AF-A0A2N9H2Y0-F1
#
_entry.id   AF-A0A2N9H2Y0-F1
#
_cell.length_a   1.000
_cell.length_b   1.000
_cell.length_c   1.000
_cell.angle_alpha   90.00
_cell.angle_beta   90.00
_cell.angle_gamma   90.00
#
_symmetry.space_group_name_H-M   'P 1'
#
loop_
_entity.id
_entity.type
_entity.pdbx_description
1 polymer ?
#
loop_
_entity_poly.entity_id
_entity_poly.type
_entity_poly.pdbx_seq_one_letter_code
_entity_poly.pdbx_strand_id
1 'polypeptide(L)'
;MSFSTEKPENPSSPFTLKKRPPSWSDFWVKNTEPLKHVIFTMIPNSNFPKSQTPIFNFPNSDQTLQLSDQILLQILSKLPDSQRNTNSLVCKCWLNLQGCLVQSLKLLDWHFLESGRLVFQFPNLTHVDLVTGCFFSPRNAGILLTNRVVSMHLGSRFSTGWNEVCEDSLLPVEVINRGVKMLACGCPNMNG
;
A
#
# COMPACT_ATOMS: atom_id res chain seq x y z
N MET A 1 70.69 29.26 -4.12
CA MET A 1 71.10 28.84 -2.76
C MET A 1 69.89 28.22 -2.08
N SER A 2 70.07 26.99 -1.61
CA SER A 2 69.29 26.25 -0.60
C SER A 2 69.43 26.94 0.78
N PHE A 3 68.65 26.74 1.86
CA PHE A 3 67.90 25.60 2.43
C PHE A 3 66.85 26.07 3.48
N SER A 4 65.84 25.21 3.72
CA SER A 4 65.19 24.80 5.01
C SER A 4 64.55 25.84 5.95
N THR A 5 63.48 25.61 6.73
CA THR A 5 62.54 24.51 7.07
C THR A 5 61.53 25.12 8.04
N GLU A 6 60.22 24.85 7.96
CA GLU A 6 59.39 24.52 9.14
C GLU A 6 57.97 24.07 8.76
N LYS A 7 57.46 23.07 9.47
CA LYS A 7 56.09 22.55 9.53
C LYS A 7 55.61 22.83 10.97
N PRO A 8 54.36 23.24 11.22
CA PRO A 8 53.40 22.33 11.88
C PRO A 8 51.93 22.58 11.43
N GLU A 9 51.15 21.53 11.20
CA GLU A 9 50.06 21.03 12.08
C GLU A 9 48.64 21.59 11.80
N ASN A 10 47.89 20.69 11.18
CA ASN A 10 46.45 20.49 11.10
C ASN A 10 45.63 21.01 12.30
N PRO A 11 44.61 21.88 12.10
CA PRO A 11 43.51 22.02 13.04
C PRO A 11 42.39 21.04 12.66
N SER A 12 42.27 19.99 13.48
CA SER A 12 41.12 19.09 13.54
C SER A 12 39.81 19.87 13.74
N SER A 13 38.96 19.90 12.71
CA SER A 13 37.56 20.31 12.87
C SER A 13 36.68 19.06 13.08
N PRO A 14 35.78 19.03 14.07
CA PRO A 14 35.04 17.82 14.42
C PRO A 14 33.97 17.53 13.37
N PHE A 15 34.04 16.34 12.78
CA PHE A 15 32.95 15.75 12.03
C PHE A 15 31.72 15.64 12.94
N THR A 16 30.77 16.57 12.78
CA THR A 16 29.46 16.46 13.41
C THR A 16 28.66 15.43 12.64
N LEU A 17 28.60 14.22 13.19
CA LEU A 17 27.71 13.15 12.75
C LEU A 17 26.26 13.68 12.83
N LYS A 18 25.67 14.09 11.70
CA LYS A 18 24.26 14.47 11.63
C LYS A 18 23.41 13.27 12.04
N LYS A 19 22.81 13.34 13.24
CA LYS A 19 21.91 12.32 13.78
C LYS A 19 20.73 12.13 12.81
N ARG A 20 20.53 10.88 12.41
CA ARG A 20 19.38 10.43 11.60
C ARG A 20 18.09 10.76 12.38
N PRO A 21 17.02 11.29 11.74
CA PRO A 21 15.75 11.44 12.41
C PRO A 21 15.22 10.07 12.84
N PRO A 22 14.58 9.97 14.02
CA PRO A 22 14.15 8.70 14.57
C PRO A 22 13.16 8.01 13.62
N SER A 23 13.40 6.72 13.38
CA SER A 23 12.48 5.85 12.64
C SER A 23 11.29 5.53 13.53
N TRP A 24 10.12 5.31 12.94
CA TRP A 24 8.92 4.89 13.68
C TRP A 24 9.15 3.61 14.51
N SER A 25 10.06 2.74 14.07
CA SER A 25 10.49 1.54 14.83
C SER A 25 11.13 1.87 16.19
N ASP A 26 11.76 3.03 16.33
CA ASP A 26 12.51 3.38 17.54
C ASP A 26 11.58 3.82 18.69
N PHE A 27 10.35 4.23 18.37
CA PHE A 27 9.32 4.58 19.36
C PHE A 27 8.70 3.35 20.03
N TRP A 28 8.58 2.24 19.29
CA TRP A 28 7.96 1.01 19.81
C TRP A 28 8.86 0.25 20.78
N VAL A 29 10.17 0.27 20.57
CA VAL A 29 11.14 -0.49 21.38
C VAL A 29 11.53 0.26 22.67
N LYS A 30 11.27 1.57 22.77
CA LYS A 30 11.72 2.38 23.92
C LYS A 30 10.82 2.36 25.14
N ASN A 31 9.58 1.87 25.04
CA ASN A 31 8.69 1.71 26.19
C ASN A 31 8.69 0.25 26.69
N THR A 32 9.83 -0.18 27.21
CA THR A 32 9.91 -1.35 28.11
C THR A 32 10.25 -0.87 29.51
N GLU A 33 9.27 -0.24 30.16
CA GLU A 33 9.16 -0.40 31.61
C GLU A 33 8.79 -1.88 31.85
N PRO A 34 9.59 -2.65 32.59
CA PRO A 34 9.29 -4.06 32.82
C PRO A 34 8.01 -4.14 33.65
N LEU A 35 6.96 -4.76 33.09
CA LEU A 35 5.76 -5.14 33.83
C LEU A 35 6.18 -6.10 34.95
N LYS A 36 6.37 -5.58 36.17
CA LYS A 36 6.88 -6.29 37.36
C LYS A 36 5.96 -7.40 37.89
N HIS A 37 4.88 -7.75 37.20
CA HIS A 37 3.90 -8.73 37.66
C HIS A 37 3.35 -9.62 36.55
N VAL A 38 4.23 -10.34 35.84
CA VAL A 38 3.82 -11.61 35.21
C VAL A 38 4.93 -12.62 35.46
N ILE A 39 4.81 -13.35 36.56
CA ILE A 39 5.70 -14.48 36.86
C ILE A 39 5.41 -15.56 35.82
N PHE A 40 6.37 -15.79 34.94
CA PHE A 40 6.41 -16.95 34.06
C PHE A 40 6.84 -18.16 34.91
N THR A 41 5.89 -18.84 35.57
CA THR A 41 6.20 -20.11 36.24
C THR A 41 6.12 -21.24 35.22
N MET A 42 7.26 -21.59 34.63
CA MET A 42 7.49 -22.93 34.08
C MET A 42 7.89 -23.84 35.26
N ILE A 43 7.04 -24.81 35.61
CA ILE A 43 7.42 -25.95 36.45
C ILE A 43 6.90 -27.21 35.75
N PRO A 44 7.76 -28.20 35.40
CA PRO A 44 7.32 -29.53 35.04
C PRO A 44 7.21 -30.43 36.30
N ASN A 45 6.17 -31.27 36.30
CA ASN A 45 5.84 -32.36 37.23
C ASN A 45 5.28 -32.02 38.62
N SER A 46 3.99 -32.32 38.84
CA SER A 46 3.55 -33.55 39.54
C SER A 46 2.10 -33.42 40.03
N ASN A 47 1.25 -34.35 39.58
CA ASN A 47 0.02 -34.87 40.21
C ASN A 47 -1.13 -33.91 40.60
N PHE A 48 -2.07 -33.59 39.68
CA PHE A 48 -3.51 -33.38 40.02
C PHE A 48 -4.44 -33.69 38.80
N PRO A 49 -5.71 -34.11 39.01
CA PRO A 49 -6.44 -34.97 38.08
C PRO A 49 -7.28 -34.23 37.02
N LYS A 50 -7.31 -34.86 35.84
CA LYS A 50 -8.29 -34.81 34.72
C LYS A 50 -9.40 -33.75 34.80
N SER A 51 -9.20 -32.66 34.07
CA SER A 51 -10.27 -32.10 33.23
C SER A 51 -9.80 -32.18 31.78
N GLN A 52 -10.45 -33.01 30.98
CA GLN A 52 -10.17 -33.14 29.55
C GLN A 52 -10.73 -31.91 28.84
N THR A 53 -9.96 -30.82 28.81
CA THR A 53 -10.11 -29.85 27.75
C THR A 53 -9.58 -30.50 26.47
N PRO A 54 -10.35 -30.53 25.37
CA PRO A 54 -9.81 -31.00 24.10
C PRO A 54 -8.72 -30.00 23.71
N ILE A 55 -7.47 -30.42 23.91
CA ILE A 55 -6.30 -29.77 23.32
C ILE A 55 -6.49 -29.94 21.83
N PHE A 56 -7.07 -28.93 21.17
CA PHE A 56 -6.98 -28.82 19.73
C PHE A 56 -5.49 -28.62 19.43
N ASN A 57 -4.81 -29.72 19.12
CA ASN A 57 -3.52 -29.70 18.47
C ASN A 57 -3.76 -29.08 17.08
N PHE A 58 -3.88 -27.76 17.03
CA PHE A 58 -3.82 -27.04 15.78
C PHE A 58 -2.43 -27.33 15.21
N PRO A 59 -2.32 -28.00 14.06
CA PRO A 59 -1.04 -28.10 13.41
C PRO A 59 -0.54 -26.66 13.21
N ASN A 60 0.73 -26.40 13.52
CA ASN A 60 1.39 -25.10 13.34
C ASN A 60 1.38 -24.60 11.87
N SER A 61 0.77 -25.35 10.96
CA SER A 61 0.56 -25.01 9.56
C SER A 61 -0.85 -24.48 9.35
N ASP A 62 -0.95 -23.31 8.73
CA ASP A 62 -2.20 -22.75 8.23
C ASP A 62 -2.88 -23.75 7.26
N GLN A 63 -4.01 -24.32 7.68
CA GLN A 63 -4.77 -25.28 6.89
C GLN A 63 -5.36 -24.64 5.63
N THR A 64 -5.50 -23.31 5.59
CA THR A 64 -6.00 -22.61 4.39
C THR A 64 -5.00 -22.69 3.23
N LEU A 65 -3.71 -22.92 3.52
CA LEU A 65 -2.68 -23.17 2.50
C LEU A 65 -2.80 -24.55 1.84
N GLN A 66 -3.56 -25.48 2.41
CA GLN A 66 -3.83 -26.79 1.80
C GLN A 66 -4.94 -26.72 0.74
N LEU A 67 -5.73 -25.65 0.74
CA LEU A 67 -6.77 -25.43 -0.26
C LEU A 67 -6.15 -25.00 -1.58
N SER A 68 -6.73 -25.43 -2.70
CA SER A 68 -6.39 -24.86 -3.99
C SER A 68 -6.90 -23.42 -4.08
N ASP A 69 -6.18 -22.59 -4.84
CA ASP A 69 -6.56 -21.20 -5.12
C ASP A 69 -8.00 -21.08 -5.64
N GLN A 70 -8.48 -22.07 -6.41
CA GLN A 70 -9.84 -22.12 -6.95
C GLN A 70 -10.90 -22.27 -5.86
N ILE A 71 -10.69 -23.19 -4.90
CA ILE A 71 -11.60 -23.39 -3.78
C ILE A 71 -11.58 -22.16 -2.88
N LEU A 72 -10.38 -21.62 -2.60
CA LEU A 72 -10.23 -20.43 -1.80
C LEU A 72 -10.94 -19.22 -2.43
N LEU A 73 -10.79 -19.02 -3.74
CA LEU A 73 -11.49 -17.98 -4.48
C LEU A 73 -13.02 -18.16 -4.43
N GLN A 74 -13.52 -19.40 -4.53
CA GLN A 74 -14.94 -19.69 -4.34
C GLN A 74 -15.43 -19.32 -2.94
N ILE A 75 -14.68 -19.66 -1.88
CA ILE A 75 -15.02 -19.28 -0.50
C ILE A 75 -15.06 -17.75 -0.38
N LEU A 76 -14.00 -17.08 -0.82
CA LEU A 76 -13.88 -15.61 -0.77
C LEU A 76 -15.01 -14.91 -1.54
N SER A 77 -15.47 -15.49 -2.65
CA SER A 77 -16.59 -14.95 -3.44
C SER A 77 -17.94 -14.99 -2.74
N LYS A 78 -18.09 -15.80 -1.68
CA LYS A 78 -19.32 -15.96 -0.91
C LYS A 78 -19.33 -15.14 0.38
N LEU A 79 -18.24 -14.45 0.70
CA LEU A 79 -18.13 -13.65 1.91
C LEU A 79 -18.78 -12.27 1.73
N PRO A 80 -19.28 -11.64 2.82
CA PRO A 80 -19.80 -10.28 2.78
C PRO A 80 -18.76 -9.27 2.30
N ASP A 81 -19.20 -8.28 1.53
CA ASP A 81 -18.32 -7.24 1.00
C ASP A 81 -17.61 -6.43 2.11
N SER A 82 -18.25 -6.29 3.28
CA SER A 82 -17.67 -5.63 4.46
C SER A 82 -16.39 -6.28 4.97
N GLN A 83 -16.18 -7.57 4.68
CA GLN A 83 -15.02 -8.32 5.13
C GLN A 83 -13.91 -8.44 4.07
N ARG A 84 -14.18 -8.06 2.81
CA ARG A 84 -13.19 -8.21 1.71
C ARG A 84 -11.84 -7.56 2.04
N ASN A 85 -11.87 -6.33 2.55
CA ASN A 85 -10.65 -5.59 2.88
C ASN A 85 -9.87 -6.28 4.00
N THR A 86 -10.52 -6.66 5.11
CA THR A 86 -9.87 -7.35 6.22
C THR A 86 -9.30 -8.70 5.80
N ASN A 87 -10.04 -9.47 4.99
CA ASN A 87 -9.60 -10.77 4.50
C ASN A 87 -8.40 -10.66 3.56
N SER A 88 -8.30 -9.58 2.78
CA SER A 88 -7.15 -9.35 1.90
C SER A 88 -5.81 -9.17 2.65
N LEU A 89 -5.86 -8.88 3.97
CA LEU A 89 -4.68 -8.64 4.81
C LEU A 89 -4.14 -9.90 5.50
N VAL A 90 -4.82 -11.05 5.40
CA VAL A 90 -4.40 -12.29 6.05
C VAL A 90 -3.04 -12.75 5.53
N CYS A 91 -2.88 -12.80 4.21
CA CYS A 91 -1.61 -13.11 3.56
C CYS A 91 -1.60 -12.63 2.11
N LYS A 92 -0.42 -12.67 1.47
CA LYS A 92 -0.25 -12.27 0.06
C LYS A 92 -1.13 -13.07 -0.92
N CYS A 93 -1.35 -14.36 -0.65
CA CYS A 93 -2.22 -15.19 -1.50
C CYS A 93 -3.67 -14.68 -1.47
N TRP A 94 -4.21 -14.42 -0.27
CA TRP A 94 -5.56 -13.90 -0.11
C TRP A 94 -5.73 -12.52 -0.74
N LEU A 95 -4.72 -11.64 -0.62
CA LEU A 95 -4.71 -10.35 -1.30
C LEU A 95 -4.86 -10.49 -2.82
N ASN A 96 -4.06 -11.37 -3.43
CA ASN A 96 -4.08 -11.58 -4.88
C ASN A 96 -5.42 -12.19 -5.34
N LEU A 97 -5.95 -13.19 -4.62
CA LEU A 97 -7.23 -13.82 -4.95
C LEU A 97 -8.41 -12.86 -4.80
N GLN A 98 -8.42 -12.01 -3.77
CA GLN A 98 -9.41 -10.94 -3.65
C GLN A 98 -9.34 -9.99 -4.84
N GLY A 99 -8.13 -9.66 -5.30
CA GLY A 99 -7.92 -8.88 -6.50
C GLY A 99 -8.57 -9.49 -7.76
N CYS A 100 -8.51 -10.82 -7.90
CA CYS A 100 -9.19 -11.55 -8.98
C CYS A 100 -10.73 -11.48 -8.91
N LEU A 101 -11.31 -11.13 -7.76
CA LEU A 101 -12.77 -10.98 -7.60
C LEU A 101 -13.26 -9.56 -7.91
N VAL A 102 -12.34 -8.60 -8.13
CA VAL A 102 -12.68 -7.23 -8.46
C VAL A 102 -12.90 -7.09 -9.96
N GLN A 103 -14.13 -6.74 -10.34
CA GLN A 103 -14.53 -6.55 -11.74
C GLN A 103 -14.60 -5.08 -12.14
N SER A 104 -14.80 -4.17 -11.17
CA SER A 104 -14.96 -2.74 -11.41
C SER A 104 -14.08 -1.94 -10.47
N LEU A 105 -13.42 -0.89 -10.98
CA LEU A 105 -12.55 -0.02 -10.18
C LEU A 105 -12.64 1.42 -10.67
N LYS A 106 -12.57 2.37 -9.73
CA LYS A 106 -12.39 3.79 -10.03
C LYS A 106 -10.92 4.17 -9.83
N LEU A 107 -10.27 4.65 -10.89
CA LEU A 107 -8.89 5.09 -10.83
C LEU A 107 -8.82 6.51 -10.27
N LEU A 108 -8.09 6.68 -9.17
CA LEU A 108 -7.87 7.98 -8.54
C LEU A 108 -6.46 8.53 -8.81
N ASP A 109 -5.50 7.65 -9.07
CA ASP A 109 -4.10 8.00 -9.30
C ASP A 109 -3.61 7.35 -10.58
N TRP A 110 -3.27 8.17 -11.59
CA TRP A 110 -2.77 7.68 -12.86
C TRP A 110 -1.44 6.92 -12.75
N HIS A 111 -0.59 7.29 -11.78
CA HIS A 111 0.68 6.58 -11.57
C HIS A 111 0.44 5.12 -11.14
N PHE A 112 -0.69 4.82 -10.49
CA PHE A 112 -1.05 3.44 -10.17
C PHE A 112 -1.26 2.60 -11.43
N LEU A 113 -1.87 3.18 -12.47
CA LEU A 113 -2.02 2.53 -13.77
C LEU A 113 -0.67 2.39 -14.49
N GLU A 114 0.13 3.46 -14.56
CA GLU A 114 1.43 3.43 -15.25
C GLU A 114 2.45 2.48 -14.63
N SER A 115 2.34 2.24 -13.33
CA SER A 115 3.19 1.28 -12.63
C SER A 115 2.90 -0.19 -12.99
N GLY A 116 1.81 -0.48 -13.72
CA GLY A 116 1.35 -1.83 -14.02
C GLY A 116 0.73 -2.58 -12.83
N ARG A 117 0.76 -1.98 -11.63
CA ARG A 117 0.21 -2.59 -10.41
C ARG A 117 -1.28 -2.89 -10.54
N LEU A 118 -2.04 -2.03 -11.22
CA LEU A 118 -3.47 -2.21 -11.43
C LEU A 118 -3.77 -3.54 -12.13
N VAL A 119 -3.07 -3.81 -13.24
CA VAL A 119 -3.24 -5.05 -14.02
C VAL A 119 -2.81 -6.27 -13.21
N PHE A 120 -1.69 -6.17 -12.49
CA PHE A 120 -1.19 -7.26 -11.67
C PHE A 120 -2.12 -7.60 -10.51
N GLN A 121 -2.69 -6.58 -9.86
CA GLN A 121 -3.52 -6.75 -8.67
C GLN A 121 -4.96 -7.11 -9.03
N PHE A 122 -5.46 -6.66 -10.18
CA PHE A 122 -6.85 -6.85 -10.60
C PHE A 122 -6.94 -7.39 -12.05
N PRO A 123 -6.54 -8.66 -12.27
CA PRO A 123 -6.45 -9.22 -13.62
C PRO A 123 -7.82 -9.41 -14.30
N ASN A 124 -8.91 -9.50 -13.52
CA ASN A 124 -10.27 -9.74 -14.01
C ASN A 124 -11.13 -8.47 -14.13
N LEU A 125 -10.50 -7.29 -14.23
CA LEU A 125 -11.23 -6.05 -14.45
C LEU A 125 -11.97 -6.07 -15.78
N THR A 126 -13.22 -5.60 -15.72
CA THR A 126 -14.12 -5.43 -16.87
C THR A 126 -14.51 -3.96 -17.05
N HIS A 127 -14.60 -3.21 -15.95
CA HIS A 127 -14.95 -1.79 -15.96
C HIS A 127 -13.93 -0.96 -15.16
N VAL A 128 -13.37 0.07 -15.79
CA VAL A 128 -12.46 1.00 -15.13
C VAL A 128 -12.92 2.43 -15.39
N ASP A 129 -13.28 3.15 -14.33
CA ASP A 129 -13.55 4.58 -14.39
C ASP A 129 -12.22 5.35 -14.32
N LEU A 130 -11.82 5.91 -15.46
CA LEU A 130 -10.58 6.69 -15.59
C LEU A 130 -10.79 8.19 -15.35
N VAL A 131 -12.03 8.66 -15.29
CA VAL A 131 -12.36 10.10 -15.36
C VAL A 131 -11.63 10.87 -14.27
N THR A 132 -11.66 10.39 -13.03
CA THR A 132 -10.97 11.05 -11.92
C THR A 132 -9.45 10.93 -11.98
N GLY A 133 -8.92 9.84 -12.55
CA GLY A 133 -7.47 9.63 -12.67
C GLY A 133 -6.83 10.49 -13.76
N CYS A 134 -7.62 10.95 -14.74
CA CYS A 134 -7.13 11.83 -15.80
C CYS A 134 -6.82 13.26 -15.33
N PHE A 135 -7.26 13.65 -14.14
CA PHE A 135 -6.99 14.98 -13.59
C PHE A 135 -5.74 14.95 -12.70
N PHE A 136 -4.81 15.85 -12.97
CA PHE A 136 -3.72 16.18 -12.09
C PHE A 136 -4.26 16.84 -10.82
N SER A 137 -4.05 16.19 -9.67
CA SER A 137 -4.34 16.77 -8.36
C SER A 137 -3.07 17.40 -7.80
N PRO A 138 -2.96 18.74 -7.72
CA PRO A 138 -1.83 19.38 -7.06
C PRO A 138 -1.77 18.94 -5.59
N ARG A 139 -0.57 18.62 -5.09
CA ARG A 139 -0.37 18.12 -3.72
C ARG A 139 -0.86 19.08 -2.62
N ASN A 140 -1.10 20.35 -2.96
CA ASN A 140 -1.53 21.42 -2.06
C ASN A 140 -2.81 22.13 -2.56
N ALA A 141 -3.68 21.43 -3.30
CA ALA A 141 -4.94 21.98 -3.74
C ALA A 141 -5.94 21.99 -2.56
N GLY A 142 -6.22 23.17 -2.02
CA GLY A 142 -7.20 23.36 -0.93
C GLY A 142 -8.65 23.39 -1.41
N ILE A 143 -8.89 23.35 -2.72
CA ILE A 143 -10.21 23.54 -3.31
C ILE A 143 -10.61 22.25 -4.02
N LEU A 144 -11.67 21.62 -3.53
CA LEU A 144 -12.28 20.45 -4.14
C LEU A 144 -13.50 20.89 -4.95
N LEU A 145 -13.45 20.67 -6.26
CA LEU A 145 -14.60 20.83 -7.14
C LEU A 145 -15.26 19.48 -7.33
N THR A 146 -16.52 19.36 -6.94
CA THR A 146 -17.31 18.15 -7.13
C THR A 146 -18.59 18.47 -7.88
N ASN A 147 -18.80 17.75 -8.98
CA ASN A 147 -20.06 17.64 -9.71
C ASN A 147 -20.48 16.15 -9.67
N ARG A 148 -21.74 15.84 -10.02
CA ARG A 148 -22.28 14.48 -10.09
C ARG A 148 -21.42 13.52 -10.91
N VAL A 149 -20.65 14.04 -11.88
CA VAL A 149 -19.84 13.24 -12.82
C VAL A 149 -18.34 13.26 -12.47
N VAL A 150 -17.82 14.35 -11.89
CA VAL A 150 -16.37 14.56 -11.73
C VAL A 150 -16.08 15.16 -10.35
N SER A 151 -15.01 14.70 -9.71
CA SER A 151 -14.44 15.36 -8.53
C SER A 151 -12.95 15.59 -8.77
N MET A 152 -12.50 16.84 -8.73
CA MET A 152 -11.11 17.21 -8.98
C MET A 152 -10.63 18.28 -8.01
N HIS A 153 -9.34 18.28 -7.71
CA HIS A 153 -8.71 19.25 -6.85
C HIS A 153 -8.14 20.40 -7.69
N LEU A 154 -8.52 21.63 -7.36
CA LEU A 154 -8.10 22.84 -8.07
C LEU A 154 -6.95 23.53 -7.34
N GLY A 155 -5.94 23.91 -8.11
CA GLY A 155 -4.85 24.76 -7.63
C GLY A 155 -5.29 26.22 -7.46
N SER A 156 -4.52 26.99 -6.70
CA SER A 156 -4.77 28.44 -6.48
C SER A 156 -4.59 29.31 -7.74
N ARG A 157 -4.08 28.73 -8.84
CA ARG A 157 -3.90 29.42 -10.13
C ARG A 157 -5.13 29.18 -10.99
N PHE A 158 -6.13 30.03 -10.82
CA PHE A 158 -7.29 30.06 -11.71
C PHE A 158 -6.93 30.89 -12.94
N SER A 159 -6.99 30.27 -14.11
CA SER A 159 -7.12 31.01 -15.37
C SER A 159 -8.55 31.58 -15.47
N THR A 160 -8.74 32.58 -16.31
CA THR A 160 -9.99 33.34 -16.39
C THR A 160 -11.16 32.57 -17.03
N GLY A 161 -10.94 31.35 -17.54
CA GLY A 161 -11.96 30.50 -18.15
C GLY A 161 -11.96 29.04 -17.68
N TRP A 162 -13.15 28.42 -17.62
CA TRP A 162 -13.32 27.01 -17.22
C TRP A 162 -12.59 26.02 -18.15
N ASN A 163 -12.58 26.29 -19.46
CA ASN A 163 -11.88 25.43 -20.42
C ASN A 163 -10.38 25.39 -20.14
N GLU A 164 -9.78 26.54 -19.87
CA GLU A 164 -8.34 26.67 -19.59
C GLU A 164 -7.97 25.93 -18.30
N VAL A 165 -8.78 26.06 -17.23
CA VAL A 165 -8.56 25.32 -15.97
C VAL A 165 -8.63 23.81 -16.18
N CYS A 166 -9.55 23.35 -17.02
CA CYS A 166 -9.73 21.93 -17.31
C CYS A 166 -8.56 21.38 -18.13
N GLU A 167 -8.15 22.09 -19.18
CA GLU A 167 -6.99 21.71 -20.01
C GLU A 167 -5.69 21.68 -19.20
N ASP A 168 -5.45 22.68 -18.35
CA ASP A 168 -4.24 22.75 -17.52
C ASP A 168 -4.19 21.66 -16.44
N SER A 169 -5.36 21.13 -16.04
CA SER A 169 -5.47 20.09 -15.01
C SER A 169 -5.55 18.69 -15.59
N LEU A 170 -5.74 18.51 -16.90
CA LEU A 170 -5.83 17.20 -17.52
C LEU A 170 -4.44 16.66 -17.86
N LEU A 171 -4.28 15.34 -17.76
CA LEU A 171 -3.07 14.68 -18.22
C LEU A 171 -2.93 14.82 -19.76
N PRO A 172 -1.69 14.91 -20.27
CA PRO A 172 -1.45 14.92 -21.71
C PRO A 172 -2.08 13.70 -22.39
N VAL A 173 -2.59 13.90 -23.61
CA VAL A 173 -3.28 12.87 -24.39
C VAL A 173 -2.40 11.65 -24.62
N GLU A 174 -1.08 11.84 -24.78
CA GLU A 174 -0.12 10.76 -24.95
C GLU A 174 -0.04 9.85 -23.71
N VAL A 175 -0.12 10.45 -22.52
CA VAL A 175 -0.12 9.73 -21.23
C VAL A 175 -1.43 8.95 -21.06
N ILE A 176 -2.56 9.57 -21.43
CA ILE A 176 -3.87 8.92 -21.41
C ILE A 176 -3.89 7.71 -22.35
N ASN A 177 -3.49 7.89 -23.60
CA ASN A 177 -3.44 6.83 -24.61
C ASN A 177 -2.52 5.68 -24.19
N ARG A 178 -1.37 5.98 -23.58
CA ARG A 178 -0.47 4.97 -23.05
C ARG A 178 -1.12 4.15 -21.93
N GLY A 179 -1.81 4.80 -21.00
CA GLY A 179 -2.54 4.11 -19.93
C GLY A 179 -3.67 3.23 -20.44
N VAL A 180 -4.48 3.74 -21.38
CA VAL A 180 -5.55 2.97 -22.02
C VAL A 180 -4.98 1.75 -22.76
N LYS A 181 -3.85 1.92 -23.45
CA LYS A 181 -3.15 0.79 -24.10
C LYS A 181 -2.68 -0.25 -23.08
N MET A 182 -2.14 0.17 -21.93
CA MET A 182 -1.74 -0.76 -20.87
C MET A 182 -2.93 -1.54 -20.30
N LEU A 183 -4.10 -0.90 -20.13
CA LEU A 183 -5.32 -1.59 -19.73
C LEU A 183 -5.76 -2.62 -20.77
N ALA A 184 -5.82 -2.22 -22.05
CA ALA A 184 -6.22 -3.10 -23.13
C ALA A 184 -5.28 -4.33 -23.27
N CYS A 185 -3.98 -4.14 -23.04
CA CYS A 185 -3.03 -5.26 -23.07
C CYS A 185 -3.05 -6.12 -21.80
N GLY A 186 -3.39 -5.54 -20.65
CA GLY A 186 -3.29 -6.19 -19.35
C GLY A 186 -4.55 -6.89 -18.87
N CYS A 187 -5.71 -6.41 -19.27
CA CYS A 187 -7.01 -6.91 -18.83
C CYS A 187 -7.78 -7.48 -20.03
N PRO A 188 -7.65 -8.79 -20.32
CA PRO A 188 -8.25 -9.40 -21.51
C PRO A 188 -9.79 -9.39 -21.50
N ASN A 189 -10.40 -9.16 -20.34
CA ASN A 189 -11.85 -9.17 -20.16
C ASN A 189 -12.50 -7.78 -20.36
N MET A 190 -11.71 -6.73 -20.61
CA MET A 190 -12.22 -5.41 -21.00
C MET A 190 -12.60 -5.46 -22.49
N ASN A 191 -13.82 -5.92 -22.79
CA ASN A 191 -14.41 -5.69 -24.10
C ASN A 191 -14.83 -4.22 -24.18
N GLY A 192 -14.21 -3.47 -25.10
CA GLY A 192 -14.60 -2.10 -25.44
C GLY A 192 -15.93 -2.02 -26.17
#